data_AF-K1T062-F1
#
_entry.id   AF-K1T062-F1
#
_cell.length_a   1.000
_cell.length_b   1.000
_cell.length_c   1.000
_cell.angle_alpha   90.00
_cell.angle_beta   90.00
_cell.angle_gamma   90.00
#
_symmetry.space_group_name_H-M   'P 1'
#
loop_
_entity.id
_entity.type
_entity.pdbx_description
1 polymer ?
#
loop_
_entity_poly.entity_id
_entity_poly.type
_entity_poly.pdbx_seq_one_letter_code
_entity_poly.pdbx_strand_id
1 'polypeptide(L)'
;CHDRRYNDTSDMESQMYPSVEAIKEFLAKDDSKPFVCCEYTHAMGNSCGAMHKYTDLTDTEPKYQGGFIWDYIDQSIYKKDRYGKEFQAYGGDFGERPTDYNFSGNGIAYGGNRDASPKMQEVKFNYQNITAEVSADSVKVINKNLFVNTDIFDCKVTVAKDGKVIRKASLATAVAPLSEEVYALPLAKEEKPGEYAVTVSFHLKEDKVWAEAGHEVAFGQYVYKVEEPKKVLPGRCGSDSQYTQYRCQRRTF
;
A
#
# COMPACT_ATOMS: atom_id res chain seq x y z
N CYS A 1 12.15 -23.10 17.45
CA CYS A 1 13.34 -22.58 16.76
C CYS A 1 14.12 -21.51 17.57
N HIS A 2 13.86 -21.29 18.87
CA HIS A 2 14.61 -20.31 19.70
C HIS A 2 15.37 -20.94 20.86
N ASP A 3 16.12 -22.02 20.60
CA ASP A 3 17.00 -22.58 21.65
C ASP A 3 18.39 -21.94 21.57
N ARG A 4 18.60 -20.89 22.36
CA ARG A 4 19.86 -20.14 22.41
C ARG A 4 21.07 -20.96 22.86
N ARG A 5 20.87 -22.15 23.44
CA ARG A 5 21.97 -23.08 23.76
C ARG A 5 22.67 -23.60 22.50
N TYR A 6 21.99 -23.54 21.36
CA TYR A 6 22.49 -23.96 20.05
C TYR A 6 22.39 -22.80 19.05
N ASN A 7 22.91 -21.63 19.43
CA ASN A 7 22.80 -20.42 18.61
C ASN A 7 23.29 -20.66 17.17
N ASP A 8 24.36 -21.42 16.99
CA ASP A 8 24.99 -21.64 15.67
C ASP A 8 24.23 -22.63 14.76
N THR A 9 23.00 -23.03 15.13
CA THR A 9 22.14 -23.88 14.28
C THR A 9 21.47 -23.13 13.13
N SER A 10 21.46 -21.80 13.16
CA SER A 10 20.95 -20.94 12.08
C SER A 10 21.79 -19.67 11.97
N ASP A 11 22.11 -19.26 10.75
CA ASP A 11 22.82 -18.01 10.47
C ASP A 11 21.91 -16.77 10.59
N MET A 12 20.59 -16.97 10.59
CA MET A 12 19.58 -15.91 10.69
C MET A 12 18.67 -16.12 11.89
N GLU A 13 18.20 -15.03 12.47
CA GLU A 13 17.04 -15.07 13.36
C GLU A 13 15.78 -15.20 12.50
N SER A 14 14.98 -16.23 12.77
CA SER A 14 13.79 -16.55 11.99
C SER A 14 12.58 -16.80 12.87
N GLN A 15 11.54 -15.97 12.70
CA GLN A 15 10.32 -15.99 13.52
C GLN A 15 9.06 -15.96 12.66
N MET A 16 8.03 -16.68 13.11
CA MET A 16 6.70 -16.65 12.51
C MET A 16 5.83 -15.65 13.26
N TYR A 17 5.20 -14.73 12.55
CA TYR A 17 4.20 -13.80 13.06
C TYR A 17 4.59 -12.92 14.28
N PRO A 18 5.85 -12.47 14.46
CA PRO A 18 6.13 -11.46 15.49
C PRO A 18 5.49 -10.11 15.10
N SER A 19 5.06 -9.32 16.09
CA SER A 19 4.70 -7.92 15.81
C SER A 19 5.94 -7.09 15.49
N VAL A 20 5.76 -5.97 14.80
CA VAL A 20 6.84 -5.01 14.51
C VAL A 20 7.52 -4.53 15.81
N GLU A 21 6.75 -4.32 16.87
CA GLU A 21 7.26 -3.94 18.19
C GLU A 21 8.12 -5.05 18.81
N ALA A 22 7.69 -6.32 18.70
CA ALA A 22 8.46 -7.45 19.19
C ALA A 22 9.78 -7.64 18.42
N ILE A 23 9.78 -7.39 17.11
CA ILE A 23 11.01 -7.41 16.29
C ILE A 23 11.99 -6.33 16.78
N LYS A 24 11.50 -5.10 17.00
CA LYS A 24 12.32 -3.99 17.53
C LYS A 24 12.88 -4.31 18.91
N GLU A 25 12.05 -4.82 19.82
CA GLU A 25 12.48 -5.22 21.16
C GLU A 25 13.50 -6.35 21.13
N PHE A 26 13.37 -7.27 20.17
CA PHE A 26 14.32 -8.36 19.97
C PHE A 26 15.68 -7.82 19.53
N LEU A 27 15.70 -7.04 18.43
CA LEU A 27 16.92 -6.51 17.83
C LEU A 27 17.63 -5.51 18.75
N ALA A 28 16.90 -4.78 19.60
CA ALA A 28 17.48 -3.93 20.64
C ALA A 28 18.25 -4.72 21.72
N LYS A 29 17.96 -6.01 21.89
CA LYS A 29 18.63 -6.89 22.87
C LYS A 29 19.73 -7.73 22.24
N ASP A 30 19.51 -8.21 21.02
CA ASP A 30 20.44 -9.05 20.27
C ASP A 30 20.33 -8.78 18.77
N ASP A 31 21.33 -8.10 18.23
CA ASP A 31 21.48 -7.80 16.81
C ASP A 31 22.62 -8.60 16.15
N SER A 32 23.09 -9.66 16.83
CA SER A 32 24.22 -10.46 16.35
C SER A 32 23.95 -11.13 15.01
N LYS A 33 22.68 -11.36 14.67
CA LYS A 33 22.21 -11.96 13.42
C LYS A 33 21.15 -11.08 12.75
N PRO A 34 21.05 -11.12 11.42
CA PRO A 34 19.92 -10.52 10.74
C PRO A 34 18.62 -11.25 11.11
N PHE A 35 17.52 -10.50 11.11
CA PHE A 35 16.18 -10.98 11.41
C PHE A 35 15.36 -11.04 10.13
N VAL A 36 14.70 -12.18 9.90
CA VAL A 36 13.74 -12.36 8.82
C VAL A 36 12.50 -13.08 9.33
N CYS A 37 11.32 -12.58 9.00
CA CYS A 37 10.10 -13.31 9.31
C CYS A 37 9.94 -14.45 8.30
N CYS A 38 10.09 -15.71 8.71
CA CYS A 38 9.83 -16.85 7.82
C CYS A 38 8.37 -16.92 7.40
N GLU A 39 7.46 -16.40 8.24
CA GLU A 39 6.06 -16.16 7.91
C GLU A 39 5.62 -14.84 8.55
N TYR A 40 4.97 -13.97 7.78
CA TYR A 40 4.30 -12.77 8.29
C TYR A 40 3.04 -12.45 7.50
N THR A 41 2.25 -11.50 7.99
CA THR A 41 1.04 -10.96 7.33
C THR A 41 0.10 -12.05 6.79
N HIS A 42 -0.38 -12.93 7.69
CA HIS A 42 -1.27 -14.05 7.35
C HIS A 42 -2.45 -13.61 6.49
N ALA A 43 -2.53 -14.10 5.25
CA ALA A 43 -3.34 -13.54 4.18
C ALA A 43 -4.72 -14.22 4.00
N MET A 44 -5.14 -15.04 4.96
CA MET A 44 -6.46 -15.69 4.99
C MET A 44 -7.62 -14.73 4.85
N GLY A 45 -8.45 -14.94 3.84
CA GLY A 45 -9.64 -14.13 3.58
C GLY A 45 -9.32 -12.66 3.26
N ASN A 46 -10.01 -11.75 3.94
CA ASN A 46 -9.75 -10.30 3.86
C ASN A 46 -8.80 -9.89 4.99
N SER A 47 -7.52 -9.73 4.67
CA SER A 47 -6.42 -9.60 5.63
C SER A 47 -5.30 -8.72 5.07
N CYS A 48 -4.05 -8.95 5.48
CA CYS A 48 -2.85 -8.17 5.14
C CYS A 48 -2.88 -6.71 5.61
N GLY A 49 -3.68 -6.40 6.63
CA GLY A 49 -3.72 -5.08 7.23
C GLY A 49 -2.37 -4.69 7.84
N ALA A 50 -2.03 -3.40 7.74
CA ALA A 50 -0.81 -2.81 8.31
C ALA A 50 0.52 -3.42 7.82
N MET A 51 0.53 -4.03 6.64
CA MET A 51 1.76 -4.55 6.01
C MET A 51 2.86 -3.48 5.91
N HIS A 52 2.49 -2.22 5.64
CA HIS A 52 3.42 -1.08 5.58
C HIS A 52 4.30 -0.96 6.83
N LYS A 53 3.81 -1.28 8.03
CA LYS A 53 4.61 -1.18 9.26
C LYS A 53 5.83 -2.10 9.23
N TYR A 54 5.75 -3.25 8.57
CA TYR A 54 6.87 -4.15 8.41
C TYR A 54 7.80 -3.67 7.30
N THR A 55 7.27 -3.21 6.15
CA THR A 55 8.13 -2.72 5.06
C THR A 55 8.84 -1.42 5.43
N ASP A 56 8.19 -0.50 6.15
CA ASP A 56 8.80 0.71 6.70
C ASP A 56 9.90 0.37 7.75
N LEU A 57 9.78 -0.77 8.43
CA LEU A 57 10.84 -1.23 9.34
C LEU A 57 12.12 -1.56 8.55
N THR A 58 12.01 -2.12 7.33
CA THR A 58 13.20 -2.42 6.51
C THR A 58 13.99 -1.18 6.11
N ASP A 59 13.33 -0.02 6.06
CA ASP A 59 13.98 1.27 5.77
C ASP A 59 14.72 1.84 7.00
N THR A 60 14.35 1.42 8.21
CA THR A 60 14.80 2.04 9.47
C THR A 60 15.62 1.11 10.37
N GLU A 61 15.56 -0.20 10.17
CA GLU A 61 16.23 -1.21 10.96
C GLU A 61 17.14 -2.07 10.06
N PRO A 62 18.44 -1.76 9.93
CA PRO A 62 19.36 -2.44 9.01
C PRO A 62 19.49 -3.95 9.25
N LYS A 63 19.19 -4.43 10.46
CA LYS A 63 19.25 -5.85 10.81
C LYS A 63 17.96 -6.60 10.46
N TYR A 64 16.88 -5.90 10.14
CA TYR A 64 15.63 -6.49 9.70
C TYR A 64 15.57 -6.56 8.18
N GLN A 65 15.53 -7.78 7.63
CA GLN A 65 15.57 -8.03 6.18
C GLN A 65 14.20 -8.36 5.59
N GLY A 66 13.11 -8.04 6.28
CA GLY A 66 11.74 -8.28 5.82
C GLY A 66 11.20 -9.66 6.19
N GLY A 67 10.38 -10.24 5.31
CA GLY A 67 9.76 -11.53 5.55
C GLY A 67 8.97 -12.09 4.38
N PHE A 68 8.43 -13.30 4.57
CA PHE A 68 7.65 -14.02 3.56
C PHE A 68 6.17 -14.06 3.92
N ILE A 69 5.31 -13.55 3.03
CA ILE A 69 3.86 -13.55 3.23
C ILE A 69 3.36 -15.00 3.30
N TRP A 70 2.51 -15.30 4.28
CA TRP A 70 1.77 -16.56 4.33
C TRP A 70 0.34 -16.39 3.81
N ASP A 71 -0.04 -16.88 2.63
CA ASP A 71 0.77 -17.53 1.59
C ASP A 71 0.38 -17.04 0.18
N TYR A 72 0.86 -17.72 -0.86
CA TYR A 72 0.71 -17.25 -2.25
C TYR A 72 -0.68 -17.51 -2.83
N ILE A 73 -1.21 -18.74 -2.76
CA ILE A 73 -2.44 -19.17 -3.44
C ILE A 73 -3.34 -19.94 -2.47
N ASP A 74 -4.64 -19.63 -2.45
CA ASP A 74 -5.62 -20.43 -1.70
C ASP A 74 -5.61 -21.90 -2.16
N GLN A 75 -5.39 -22.82 -1.22
CA GLN A 75 -5.43 -24.25 -1.47
C GLN A 75 -6.88 -24.73 -1.43
N SER A 76 -7.57 -24.54 -2.55
CA SER A 76 -8.96 -24.91 -2.79
C SER A 76 -9.10 -25.85 -3.98
N ILE A 77 -10.19 -26.63 -4.01
CA ILE A 77 -10.48 -27.60 -5.07
C ILE A 77 -11.84 -27.26 -5.69
N TYR A 78 -11.93 -27.24 -7.02
CA TYR A 78 -13.21 -27.06 -7.69
C TYR A 78 -14.19 -28.20 -7.38
N LYS A 79 -15.41 -27.84 -6.98
CA LYS A 79 -16.53 -28.76 -6.78
C LYS A 79 -17.81 -28.15 -7.34
N LYS A 80 -18.76 -29.01 -7.72
CA LYS A 80 -20.13 -28.58 -8.10
C LYS A 80 -21.08 -28.69 -6.91
N ASP A 81 -21.90 -27.67 -6.73
CA ASP A 81 -23.00 -27.69 -5.76
C ASP A 81 -24.18 -28.57 -6.24
N ARG A 82 -25.24 -28.66 -5.44
CA ARG A 82 -26.44 -29.46 -5.77
C ARG A 82 -27.19 -29.00 -7.03
N TYR A 83 -26.88 -27.82 -7.55
CA TYR A 83 -27.45 -27.24 -8.76
C TYR A 83 -26.50 -27.31 -9.95
N GLY A 84 -25.32 -27.92 -9.78
CA GLY A 84 -24.30 -28.05 -10.83
C GLY A 84 -23.38 -26.84 -11.00
N LYS A 85 -23.47 -25.82 -10.12
CA LYS A 85 -22.62 -24.63 -10.17
C LYS A 85 -21.26 -24.92 -9.53
N GLU A 86 -20.18 -24.55 -10.22
CA GLU A 86 -18.81 -24.68 -9.70
C GLU A 86 -18.51 -23.66 -8.59
N PHE A 87 -17.79 -24.12 -7.57
CA PHE A 87 -17.27 -23.30 -6.49
C PHE A 87 -15.90 -23.83 -6.02
N GLN A 88 -15.14 -22.99 -5.33
CA GLN A 88 -13.89 -23.38 -4.66
C GLN A 88 -14.20 -24.00 -3.30
N ALA A 89 -13.99 -25.30 -3.17
CA ALA A 89 -14.25 -26.08 -1.98
C ALA A 89 -13.02 -26.16 -1.07
N TYR A 90 -13.29 -26.29 0.22
CA TYR A 90 -12.28 -26.38 1.29
C TYR A 90 -12.52 -27.62 2.15
N GLY A 91 -11.79 -27.70 3.26
CA GLY A 91 -12.02 -28.72 4.28
C GLY A 91 -13.50 -28.80 4.69
N GLY A 92 -14.02 -30.01 4.70
CA GLY A 92 -15.36 -30.37 5.12
C GLY A 92 -16.38 -30.45 3.99
N ASP A 93 -16.06 -29.88 2.81
CA ASP A 93 -16.92 -29.94 1.63
C ASP A 93 -16.90 -31.31 0.96
N PHE A 94 -15.98 -32.22 1.30
CA PHE A 94 -15.89 -33.58 0.74
C PHE A 94 -16.46 -34.66 1.66
N GLY A 95 -17.11 -34.27 2.77
CA GLY A 95 -17.67 -35.18 3.76
C GLY A 95 -16.63 -35.80 4.70
N GLU A 96 -15.37 -35.40 4.57
CA GLU A 96 -14.25 -35.80 5.41
C GLU A 96 -14.35 -35.19 6.81
N ARG A 97 -14.09 -35.99 7.84
CA ARG A 97 -13.98 -35.55 9.23
C ARG A 97 -12.88 -36.37 9.93
N PRO A 98 -12.02 -35.78 10.78
CA PRO A 98 -11.97 -34.36 11.15
C PRO A 98 -11.53 -33.44 9.99
N THR A 99 -11.73 -32.13 10.13
CA THR A 99 -11.34 -31.13 9.13
C THR A 99 -11.14 -29.75 9.79
N ASP A 100 -10.19 -28.97 9.28
CA ASP A 100 -9.88 -27.58 9.69
C ASP A 100 -10.50 -26.53 8.76
N TYR A 101 -11.52 -26.94 8.00
CA TYR A 101 -12.32 -26.07 7.15
C TYR A 101 -11.50 -25.26 6.14
N ASN A 102 -11.68 -23.94 6.11
CA ASN A 102 -11.07 -23.02 5.15
C ASN A 102 -9.68 -22.53 5.57
N PHE A 103 -9.05 -23.12 6.60
CA PHE A 103 -7.69 -22.74 7.03
C PHE A 103 -6.60 -23.08 5.98
N SER A 104 -6.97 -23.71 4.86
CA SER A 104 -6.12 -23.86 3.68
C SER A 104 -6.23 -22.70 2.67
N GLY A 105 -7.17 -21.76 2.87
CA GLY A 105 -7.36 -20.57 2.03
C GLY A 105 -6.65 -19.34 2.58
N ASN A 106 -5.32 -19.29 2.41
CA ASN A 106 -4.46 -18.26 2.98
C ASN A 106 -3.81 -17.34 1.92
N GLY A 107 -4.27 -17.36 0.68
CA GLY A 107 -3.57 -16.79 -0.46
C GLY A 107 -3.74 -15.28 -0.63
N ILE A 108 -2.67 -14.62 -1.09
CA ILE A 108 -2.77 -13.30 -1.74
C ILE A 108 -3.35 -13.38 -3.15
N ALA A 109 -3.34 -14.56 -3.78
CA ALA A 109 -4.07 -14.90 -4.99
C ALA A 109 -5.14 -15.97 -4.69
N TYR A 110 -6.25 -15.90 -5.41
CA TYR A 110 -7.31 -16.91 -5.28
C TYR A 110 -6.89 -18.24 -5.88
N GLY A 111 -7.45 -19.32 -5.35
CA GLY A 111 -7.39 -20.64 -5.99
C GLY A 111 -8.04 -20.63 -7.37
N GLY A 112 -7.78 -21.65 -8.18
CA GLY A 112 -8.32 -21.73 -9.54
C GLY A 112 -7.45 -21.02 -10.57
N ASN A 113 -7.84 -19.85 -11.07
CA ASN A 113 -7.09 -19.16 -12.13
C ASN A 113 -5.97 -18.24 -11.63
N ARG A 114 -5.71 -18.21 -10.30
CA ARG A 114 -4.66 -17.40 -9.67
C ARG A 114 -4.94 -15.90 -9.86
N ASP A 115 -6.23 -15.56 -9.91
CA ASP A 115 -6.69 -14.18 -9.95
C ASP A 115 -6.20 -13.45 -8.70
N ALA A 116 -5.69 -12.24 -8.89
CA ALA A 116 -5.20 -11.42 -7.79
C ALA A 116 -6.35 -11.09 -6.83
N SER A 117 -6.15 -11.34 -5.53
CA SER A 117 -7.09 -10.84 -4.53
C SER A 117 -6.93 -9.32 -4.36
N PRO A 118 -7.91 -8.60 -3.79
CA PRO A 118 -7.79 -7.17 -3.52
C PRO A 118 -6.54 -6.80 -2.69
N LYS A 119 -6.03 -7.74 -1.88
CA LYS A 119 -4.82 -7.58 -1.07
C LYS A 119 -3.56 -7.37 -1.93
N MET A 120 -3.54 -7.87 -3.17
CA MET A 120 -2.37 -7.80 -4.04
C MET A 120 -1.96 -6.37 -4.39
N GLN A 121 -2.91 -5.43 -4.39
CA GLN A 121 -2.61 -4.02 -4.64
C GLN A 121 -1.75 -3.44 -3.51
N GLU A 122 -2.08 -3.78 -2.27
CA GLU A 122 -1.32 -3.39 -1.08
C GLU A 122 0.06 -4.06 -1.07
N VAL A 123 0.14 -5.35 -1.44
CA VAL A 123 1.41 -6.08 -1.57
C VAL A 123 2.31 -5.41 -2.61
N LYS A 124 1.77 -5.11 -3.80
CA LYS A 124 2.50 -4.45 -4.88
C LYS A 124 3.06 -3.09 -4.42
N PHE A 125 2.22 -2.28 -3.76
CA PHE A 125 2.63 -0.96 -3.30
C PHE A 125 3.70 -1.03 -2.22
N ASN A 126 3.53 -1.86 -1.19
CA ASN A 126 4.50 -1.96 -0.10
C ASN A 126 5.85 -2.56 -0.52
N TYR A 127 5.88 -3.37 -1.58
CA TYR A 127 7.11 -3.99 -2.10
C TYR A 127 7.75 -3.22 -3.27
N GLN A 128 7.24 -2.05 -3.63
CA GLN A 128 7.85 -1.28 -4.72
C GLN A 128 9.25 -0.76 -4.34
N ASN A 129 10.22 -0.91 -5.24
CA ASN A 129 11.61 -0.50 -4.99
C ASN A 129 11.91 0.97 -5.30
N ILE A 130 10.88 1.76 -5.63
CA ILE A 130 11.01 3.20 -5.85
C ILE A 130 9.94 3.89 -5.02
N THR A 131 10.35 4.72 -4.06
CA THR A 131 9.42 5.60 -3.36
C THR A 131 9.38 6.95 -4.05
N ALA A 132 8.17 7.41 -4.39
CA ALA A 132 7.93 8.75 -4.92
C ALA A 132 7.16 9.57 -3.88
N GLU A 133 7.87 10.40 -3.12
CA GLU A 133 7.26 11.36 -2.20
C GLU A 133 6.85 12.61 -3.01
N VAL A 134 5.60 12.61 -3.45
CA VAL A 134 5.05 13.70 -4.26
C VAL A 134 4.59 14.84 -3.36
N SER A 135 4.88 16.07 -3.75
CA SER A 135 4.42 17.29 -3.09
C SER A 135 3.65 18.18 -4.09
N ALA A 136 3.41 19.44 -3.73
CA ALA A 136 2.68 20.37 -4.58
C ALA A 136 3.45 20.80 -5.85
N ASP A 137 4.78 20.80 -5.80
CA ASP A 137 5.65 21.35 -6.84
C ASP A 137 6.81 20.43 -7.24
N SER A 138 7.05 19.38 -6.46
CA SER A 138 8.22 18.53 -6.58
C SER A 138 7.89 17.07 -6.25
N VAL A 139 8.80 16.19 -6.62
CA VAL A 139 8.81 14.79 -6.19
C VAL A 139 10.20 14.43 -5.73
N LYS A 140 10.31 13.89 -4.52
CA LYS A 140 11.52 13.22 -4.05
C LYS A 140 11.43 11.75 -4.44
N VAL A 141 12.38 11.29 -5.24
CA VAL A 141 12.48 9.92 -5.72
C VAL A 141 13.57 9.22 -4.92
N ILE A 142 13.20 8.17 -4.19
CA ILE A 142 14.11 7.34 -3.39
C ILE A 142 14.22 5.99 -4.08
N ASN A 143 15.42 5.64 -4.54
CA ASN A 143 15.67 4.38 -5.23
C ASN A 143 16.16 3.32 -4.25
N LYS A 144 15.29 2.37 -3.91
CA LYS A 144 15.59 1.23 -3.03
C LYS A 144 16.16 0.02 -3.77
N ASN A 145 16.26 0.08 -5.11
CA ASN A 145 16.92 -0.98 -5.86
C ASN A 145 18.41 -1.04 -5.49
N LEU A 146 18.95 -2.26 -5.43
CA LEU A 146 20.36 -2.50 -5.10
C LEU A 146 21.31 -2.27 -6.29
N PHE A 147 20.83 -2.46 -7.52
CA PHE A 147 21.71 -2.51 -8.71
C PHE A 147 21.15 -1.77 -9.95
N VAL A 148 19.95 -1.21 -9.85
CA VAL A 148 19.22 -0.64 -10.99
C VAL A 148 19.05 0.87 -10.79
N ASN A 149 19.41 1.67 -11.81
CA ASN A 149 19.12 3.11 -11.84
C ASN A 149 17.67 3.34 -12.30
N THR A 150 17.02 4.42 -11.86
CA THR A 150 15.64 4.73 -12.27
C THR A 150 15.51 5.21 -13.71
N ASP A 151 16.61 5.57 -14.38
CA ASP A 151 16.63 6.00 -15.79
C ASP A 151 16.19 4.92 -16.78
N ILE A 152 16.13 3.65 -16.37
CA ILE A 152 15.59 2.56 -17.18
C ILE A 152 14.06 2.56 -17.25
N PHE A 153 13.38 3.32 -16.38
CA PHE A 153 11.93 3.39 -16.31
C PHE A 153 11.40 4.67 -16.98
N ASP A 154 10.21 4.58 -17.55
CA ASP A 154 9.44 5.73 -18.03
C ASP A 154 8.66 6.31 -16.85
N CYS A 155 9.10 7.47 -16.36
CA CYS A 155 8.45 8.17 -15.26
C CYS A 155 7.39 9.13 -15.81
N LYS A 156 6.14 8.91 -15.39
CA LYS A 156 4.95 9.60 -15.85
C LYS A 156 4.35 10.40 -14.71
N VAL A 157 3.94 11.63 -15.01
CA VAL A 157 3.22 12.50 -14.10
C VAL A 157 1.81 12.70 -14.63
N THR A 158 0.80 12.42 -13.82
CA THR A 158 -0.60 12.66 -14.17
C THR A 158 -1.26 13.55 -13.13
N VAL A 159 -2.16 14.43 -13.59
CA VAL A 159 -3.02 15.23 -12.72
C VAL A 159 -4.45 14.85 -13.01
N ALA A 160 -5.16 14.37 -11.99
CA ALA A 160 -6.58 14.08 -12.05
C ALA A 160 -7.36 15.13 -11.26
N LYS A 161 -8.43 15.66 -11.85
CA LYS A 161 -9.41 16.51 -11.17
C LYS A 161 -10.67 15.71 -10.89
N ASP A 162 -11.09 15.63 -9.64
CA ASP A 162 -12.29 14.90 -9.19
C ASP A 162 -12.35 13.48 -9.79
N GLY A 163 -11.20 12.78 -9.77
CA GLY A 163 -11.02 11.43 -10.29
C GLY A 163 -10.81 11.31 -11.81
N LYS A 164 -10.81 12.40 -12.58
CA LYS A 164 -10.62 12.39 -14.04
C LYS A 164 -9.28 13.00 -14.43
N VAL A 165 -8.42 12.24 -15.12
CA VAL A 165 -7.12 12.72 -15.61
C VAL A 165 -7.31 13.88 -16.61
N ILE A 166 -6.72 15.03 -16.31
CA ILE A 166 -6.78 16.26 -17.12
C ILE A 166 -5.43 16.67 -17.73
N ARG A 167 -4.32 16.17 -17.17
CA ARG A 167 -2.96 16.42 -17.65
C ARG A 167 -2.12 15.15 -17.54
N LYS A 168 -1.16 15.03 -18.46
CA LYS A 168 -0.11 14.02 -18.45
C LYS A 168 1.20 14.68 -18.89
N ALA A 169 2.30 14.29 -18.29
CA ALA A 169 3.65 14.69 -18.67
C ALA A 169 4.61 13.53 -18.40
N SER A 170 5.77 13.56 -19.04
CA SER A 170 6.89 12.69 -18.69
C SER A 170 7.91 13.46 -17.86
N LEU A 171 8.58 12.78 -16.95
CA LEU A 171 9.65 13.31 -16.13
C LEU A 171 10.89 12.43 -16.32
N ALA A 172 11.99 13.00 -16.81
CA ALA A 172 13.25 12.26 -16.86
C ALA A 172 13.79 12.11 -15.43
N THR A 173 14.10 10.88 -15.01
CA THR A 173 14.72 10.58 -13.72
C THR A 173 15.97 9.75 -13.94
N ALA A 174 16.95 9.90 -13.07
CA ALA A 174 18.19 9.14 -13.08
C ALA A 174 18.75 9.07 -11.65
N VAL A 175 18.13 8.23 -10.82
CA VAL A 175 18.52 8.04 -9.42
C VAL A 175 19.32 6.75 -9.32
N ALA A 176 20.58 6.87 -8.89
CA ALA A 176 21.46 5.72 -8.68
C ALA A 176 20.87 4.74 -7.64
N PRO A 177 21.28 3.46 -7.66
CA PRO A 177 20.89 2.50 -6.62
C PRO A 177 21.16 3.05 -5.21
N LEU A 178 20.25 2.77 -4.28
CA LEU A 178 20.37 3.18 -2.87
C LEU A 178 20.59 4.69 -2.65
N SER A 179 20.06 5.52 -3.55
CA SER A 179 20.21 6.99 -3.53
C SER A 179 18.86 7.69 -3.66
N GLU A 180 18.84 9.00 -3.45
CA GLU A 180 17.65 9.84 -3.56
C GLU A 180 17.93 11.14 -4.32
N GLU A 181 16.94 11.62 -5.08
CA GLU A 181 17.00 12.89 -5.82
C GLU A 181 15.64 13.61 -5.78
N VAL A 182 15.66 14.93 -5.94
CA VAL A 182 14.45 15.76 -5.99
C VAL A 182 14.30 16.38 -7.37
N TYR A 183 13.11 16.23 -7.95
CA TYR A 183 12.75 16.78 -9.25
C TYR A 183 11.59 17.75 -9.12
N ALA A 184 11.63 18.86 -9.87
CA ALA A 184 10.47 19.72 -10.05
C ALA A 184 9.42 19.00 -10.91
N LEU A 185 8.14 19.14 -10.56
CA LEU A 185 7.05 18.59 -11.36
C LEU A 185 6.95 19.34 -12.69
N PRO A 186 6.81 18.63 -13.83
CA PRO A 186 6.75 19.25 -15.16
C PRO A 186 5.37 19.86 -15.48
N LEU A 187 4.51 20.05 -14.48
CA LEU A 187 3.15 20.54 -14.62
C LEU A 187 2.89 21.63 -13.59
N ALA A 188 2.33 22.75 -14.04
CA ALA A 188 1.91 23.82 -13.14
C ALA A 188 0.74 23.36 -12.25
N LYS A 189 0.70 23.90 -11.03
CA LYS A 189 -0.39 23.65 -10.09
C LYS A 189 -1.71 24.20 -10.63
N GLU A 190 -2.76 23.39 -10.55
CA GLU A 190 -4.11 23.83 -10.93
C GLU A 190 -4.72 24.76 -9.89
N GLU A 191 -5.34 25.85 -10.35
CA GLU A 191 -5.91 26.92 -9.50
C GLU A 191 -7.45 26.96 -9.50
N LYS A 192 -8.09 26.15 -10.36
CA LYS A 192 -9.56 26.11 -10.42
C LYS A 192 -10.09 25.28 -9.25
N PRO A 193 -11.25 25.63 -8.66
CA PRO A 193 -11.83 24.83 -7.60
C PRO A 193 -12.03 23.35 -7.98
N GLY A 194 -11.74 22.46 -7.04
CA GLY A 194 -11.82 21.00 -7.20
C GLY A 194 -10.76 20.24 -6.37
N GLU A 195 -10.90 18.93 -6.32
CA GLU A 195 -9.87 18.04 -5.76
C GLU A 195 -8.92 17.59 -6.87
N TYR A 196 -7.62 17.69 -6.61
CA TYR A 196 -6.57 17.30 -7.55
C TYR A 196 -5.68 16.23 -6.95
N ALA A 197 -5.45 15.17 -7.71
CA ALA A 197 -4.47 14.13 -7.40
C ALA A 197 -3.32 14.20 -8.41
N VAL A 198 -2.11 14.46 -7.92
CA VAL A 198 -0.86 14.38 -8.69
C VAL A 198 -0.26 13.01 -8.44
N THR A 199 -0.17 12.19 -9.48
CA THR A 199 0.45 10.85 -9.39
C THR A 199 1.73 10.83 -10.20
N VAL A 200 2.82 10.38 -9.59
CA VAL A 200 4.10 10.11 -10.25
C VAL A 200 4.30 8.61 -10.25
N SER A 201 4.40 8.00 -11.44
CA SER A 201 4.49 6.54 -11.61
C SER A 201 5.64 6.15 -12.51
N PHE A 202 6.25 4.99 -12.25
CA PHE A 202 7.38 4.44 -12.99
C PHE A 202 6.92 3.20 -13.77
N HIS A 203 7.21 3.17 -15.06
CA HIS A 203 6.78 2.11 -15.96
C HIS A 203 7.96 1.49 -16.71
N LEU A 204 7.86 0.22 -17.09
CA LEU A 204 8.83 -0.40 -17.99
C LEU A 204 8.86 0.33 -19.34
N LYS A 205 10.06 0.67 -19.83
CA LYS A 205 10.25 1.22 -21.18
C LYS A 205 10.11 0.17 -22.28
N GLU A 206 10.45 -1.07 -21.96
CA GLU A 206 10.59 -2.19 -22.89
C GLU A 206 9.98 -3.45 -22.27
N ASP A 207 9.60 -4.39 -23.13
CA ASP A 207 9.14 -5.70 -22.71
C ASP A 207 10.22 -6.43 -21.89
N LYS A 208 9.77 -7.14 -20.87
CA LYS A 208 10.58 -8.06 -20.07
C LYS A 208 9.92 -9.43 -20.10
N VAL A 209 10.67 -10.47 -19.74
CA VAL A 209 10.16 -11.86 -19.70
C VAL A 209 8.96 -12.04 -18.77
N TRP A 210 8.73 -11.11 -17.83
CA TRP A 210 7.69 -11.17 -16.80
C TRP A 210 6.58 -10.12 -16.95
N ALA A 211 6.75 -9.11 -17.81
CA ALA A 211 5.72 -8.10 -18.10
C ALA A 211 6.03 -7.31 -19.37
N GLU A 212 4.98 -6.81 -20.02
CA GLU A 212 5.06 -5.95 -21.20
C GLU A 212 5.55 -4.53 -20.87
N ALA A 213 6.05 -3.82 -21.88
CA ALA A 213 6.33 -2.40 -21.81
C ALA A 213 5.10 -1.62 -21.33
N GLY A 214 5.32 -0.61 -20.49
CA GLY A 214 4.25 0.16 -19.88
C GLY A 214 3.70 -0.43 -18.57
N HIS A 215 4.13 -1.62 -18.14
CA HIS A 215 3.81 -2.14 -16.81
C HIS A 215 4.32 -1.19 -15.72
N GLU A 216 3.44 -0.78 -14.81
CA GLU A 216 3.78 0.09 -13.68
C GLU A 216 4.46 -0.70 -12.56
N VAL A 217 5.67 -0.30 -12.19
CA VAL A 217 6.46 -0.95 -11.12
C VAL A 217 6.36 -0.22 -9.78
N ALA A 218 6.06 1.08 -9.78
CA ALA A 218 5.97 1.89 -8.58
C ALA A 218 5.16 3.17 -8.86
N PHE A 219 4.52 3.72 -7.83
CA PHE A 219 3.94 5.06 -7.90
C PHE A 219 3.90 5.75 -6.52
N GLY A 220 3.69 7.06 -6.55
CA GLY A 220 3.36 7.87 -5.38
C GLY A 220 2.35 8.95 -5.76
N GLN A 221 1.60 9.45 -4.78
CA GLN A 221 0.50 10.39 -5.01
C GLN A 221 0.44 11.48 -3.95
N TYR A 222 0.17 12.71 -4.41
CA TYR A 222 -0.17 13.85 -3.57
C TYR A 222 -1.56 14.37 -3.94
N VAL A 223 -2.39 14.63 -2.94
CA VAL A 223 -3.74 15.19 -3.12
C VAL A 223 -3.81 16.58 -2.53
N TYR A 224 -4.34 17.53 -3.28
CA TYR A 224 -4.65 18.86 -2.79
C TYR A 224 -6.02 19.32 -3.27
N LYS A 225 -6.65 20.21 -2.50
CA LYS A 225 -7.95 20.78 -2.81
C LYS A 225 -7.82 22.28 -3.04
N VAL A 226 -8.49 22.77 -4.07
CA VAL A 226 -8.71 24.19 -4.29
C VAL A 226 -10.15 24.50 -3.94
N GLU A 227 -10.36 25.33 -2.92
CA GLU A 227 -11.69 25.71 -2.45
C GLU A 227 -12.36 26.67 -3.44
N GLU A 228 -13.69 26.59 -3.54
CA GLU A 228 -14.45 27.63 -4.24
C GLU A 228 -14.37 28.95 -3.47
N PRO A 229 -14.24 30.09 -4.15
CA PRO A 229 -14.35 31.38 -3.49
C PRO A 229 -15.73 31.46 -2.85
N LYS A 230 -15.76 31.59 -1.51
CA LYS A 230 -17.02 31.75 -0.76
C LYS A 230 -17.80 32.89 -1.39
N LYS A 231 -19.00 32.60 -1.90
CA LYS A 231 -19.96 33.64 -2.26
C LYS A 231 -20.24 34.46 -1.01
N VAL A 232 -19.68 35.65 -0.94
CA VAL A 232 -20.08 36.65 0.04
C VAL A 232 -21.51 37.03 -0.32
N LEU A 233 -22.48 36.51 0.43
CA LEU A 233 -23.83 37.03 0.37
C LEU A 233 -23.73 38.52 0.71
N PRO A 234 -24.22 39.45 -0.13
CA PRO A 234 -24.23 40.85 0.23
C PRO A 234 -24.96 40.97 1.56
N GLY A 235 -24.26 41.49 2.57
CA GLY A 235 -24.83 41.72 3.88
C GLY A 235 -26.13 42.48 3.71
N ARG A 236 -27.23 41.94 4.24
CA ARG A 236 -28.42 42.75 4.43
C ARG A 236 -28.00 43.96 5.26
N CYS A 237 -27.98 45.12 4.63
CA CYS A 237 -28.02 46.40 5.32
C CYS A 237 -29.38 46.45 6.02
N GLY A 238 -29.43 45.91 7.24
CA GLY A 238 -30.56 46.03 8.13
C GLY A 238 -30.37 47.29 8.95
N SER A 239 -30.96 48.38 8.47
CA SER A 239 -31.21 49.59 9.26
C SER A 239 -31.96 49.23 10.55
N ASP A 240 -31.58 49.89 11.64
CA ASP A 240 -32.27 49.92 12.92
C ASP A 240 -33.80 49.93 12.81
N SER A 241 -34.48 49.11 13.61
CA SER A 241 -35.35 49.63 14.68
C SER A 241 -36.17 48.53 15.37
N GLN A 242 -36.20 48.67 16.70
CA GLN A 242 -37.27 48.34 17.64
C GLN A 242 -37.48 46.88 18.07
N TYR A 243 -37.13 46.66 19.35
CA TYR A 243 -38.00 46.12 20.41
C TYR A 243 -38.95 44.98 20.01
N THR A 244 -38.76 43.81 20.62
CA THR A 244 -39.67 43.30 21.67
C THR A 244 -39.04 42.08 22.33
N GLN A 245 -38.78 42.19 23.64
CA GLN A 245 -38.56 41.06 24.54
C GLN A 245 -39.85 40.24 24.63
N TYR A 246 -39.81 38.92 24.44
CA TYR A 246 -40.62 38.00 25.25
C TYR A 246 -39.91 36.66 25.47
N ARG A 247 -39.71 36.40 26.76
CA ARG A 247 -39.33 35.16 27.43
C ARG A 247 -40.21 33.98 26.96
N CYS A 248 -39.61 32.81 26.72
CA CYS A 248 -40.21 31.55 27.14
C CYS A 248 -39.14 30.51 27.50
N GLN A 249 -39.12 30.14 28.78
CA GLN A 249 -38.32 29.06 29.36
C GLN A 249 -38.95 27.70 29.06
N ARG A 250 -38.15 26.69 28.67
CA ARG A 250 -38.23 25.25 29.08
C ARG A 250 -36.85 24.62 28.79
N ARG A 251 -35.92 24.49 29.75
CA ARG A 251 -35.66 23.38 30.69
C ARG A 251 -35.67 21.94 30.12
N THR A 252 -34.47 21.34 30.15
CA THR A 252 -34.07 19.92 30.43
C THR A 252 -34.49 18.83 29.44
N PHE A 253 -33.64 17.88 29.04
CA PHE A 253 -32.47 17.26 29.68
C PHE A 253 -31.16 17.39 28.88
#